data_AF-A0A2E8H6E6-F1
#
_entry.id   AF-A0A2E8H6E6-F1
#
_cell.length_a   1.000
_cell.length_b   1.000
_cell.length_c   1.000
_cell.angle_alpha   90.00
_cell.angle_beta   90.00
_cell.angle_gamma   90.00
#
_symmetry.space_group_name_H-M   'P 1'
#
loop_
_entity.id
_entity.type
_entity.pdbx_description
1 polymer ?
#
loop_
_entity_poly.entity_id
_entity_poly.type
_entity_poly.pdbx_seq_one_letter_code
_entity_poly.pdbx_strand_id
1 'polypeptide(L)'
;GGKPSDPWGPFEVLMKLRQHFELQNVIHWIKSIAIQKEDVGRYPGITGNVSVGHYKPINSPRYVNDCHEYIFHLTKTGNVPLDRLAVGVEYQDKSNVARWNGAKEDVRCRGNTWFVPYRTIQSRDKQRPHPATFPVKIPEMCVRLHGLDRTRRVADPFLGIGSSAVACVQLGVDFVGFESDVDYWSQACVTVDEALAARTKETT
;
A
#
# COMPACT_ATOMS: atom_id res chain seq x y z
N GLY A 1 -11.40 -4.86 0.83
CA GLY A 1 -11.70 -5.19 -0.58
C GLY A 1 -13.14 -5.62 -0.77
N GLY A 2 -13.60 -5.65 -2.02
CA GLY A 2 -14.83 -6.37 -2.41
C GLY A 2 -14.56 -7.87 -2.54
N LYS A 3 -15.62 -8.67 -2.69
CA LYS A 3 -15.52 -10.08 -3.11
C LYS A 3 -15.89 -10.13 -4.59
N PRO A 4 -15.44 -11.11 -5.40
CA PRO A 4 -15.79 -11.13 -6.82
C PRO A 4 -17.30 -11.23 -7.08
N SER A 5 -18.03 -11.87 -6.16
CA SER A 5 -19.49 -11.97 -6.19
C SER A 5 -20.22 -10.69 -5.78
N ASP A 6 -19.51 -9.75 -5.17
CA ASP A 6 -20.03 -8.45 -4.72
C ASP A 6 -18.93 -7.38 -4.86
N PRO A 7 -18.71 -6.89 -6.09
CA PRO A 7 -17.67 -5.90 -6.35
C PRO A 7 -18.05 -4.48 -5.91
N TRP A 8 -19.31 -4.26 -5.48
CA TRP A 8 -19.83 -2.93 -5.16
C TRP A 8 -19.36 -2.40 -3.82
N GLY A 9 -19.07 -3.26 -2.84
CA GLY A 9 -18.74 -2.86 -1.47
C GLY A 9 -17.75 -1.68 -1.34
N PRO A 10 -16.57 -1.69 -2.01
CA PRO A 10 -15.65 -0.55 -1.97
C PRO A 10 -16.27 0.76 -2.50
N PHE A 11 -17.09 0.68 -3.54
CA PHE A 11 -17.74 1.84 -4.14
C PHE A 11 -18.88 2.36 -3.28
N GLU A 12 -19.62 1.49 -2.57
CA GLU A 12 -20.66 1.92 -1.64
C GLU A 12 -20.06 2.74 -0.49
N VAL A 13 -18.93 2.28 0.09
CA VAL A 13 -18.18 3.04 1.10
C VAL A 13 -17.70 4.37 0.52
N LEU A 14 -17.11 4.35 -0.68
CA LEU A 14 -16.67 5.57 -1.36
C LEU A 14 -17.81 6.56 -1.60
N MET A 15 -19.00 6.09 -2.00
CA MET A 15 -20.16 6.94 -2.23
C MET A 15 -20.69 7.57 -0.94
N LYS A 16 -20.58 6.89 0.20
CA LYS A 16 -20.87 7.50 1.52
C LYS A 16 -19.84 8.59 1.85
N LEU A 17 -18.56 8.31 1.65
CA LEU A 17 -17.48 9.26 1.96
C LEU A 17 -17.47 10.49 1.04
N ARG A 18 -17.92 10.35 -0.21
CA ARG A 18 -18.06 11.45 -1.18
C ARG A 18 -18.94 12.61 -0.68
N GLN A 19 -19.81 12.36 0.29
CA GLN A 19 -20.64 13.42 0.91
C GLN A 19 -19.83 14.37 1.81
N HIS A 20 -18.59 13.99 2.17
CA HIS A 20 -17.75 14.71 3.13
C HIS A 20 -16.33 15.02 2.64
N PHE A 21 -15.91 14.41 1.53
CA PHE A 21 -14.56 14.48 0.99
C PHE A 21 -14.57 14.41 -0.54
N GLU A 22 -13.55 14.98 -1.15
CA GLU A 22 -13.26 14.89 -2.58
C GLU A 22 -12.33 13.72 -2.87
N LEU A 23 -12.67 12.91 -3.88
CA LEU A 23 -11.80 11.83 -4.35
C LEU A 23 -10.69 12.44 -5.21
N GLN A 24 -9.48 12.49 -4.68
CA GLN A 24 -8.35 13.10 -5.37
C GLN A 24 -7.57 12.08 -6.21
N ASN A 25 -7.39 10.84 -5.73
CA ASN A 25 -6.76 9.79 -6.51
C ASN A 25 -7.40 8.42 -6.23
N VAL A 26 -7.42 7.56 -7.24
CA VAL A 26 -7.70 6.13 -7.08
C VAL A 26 -6.39 5.38 -7.33
N ILE A 27 -5.93 4.68 -6.29
CA ILE A 27 -4.74 3.84 -6.34
C ILE A 27 -5.19 2.38 -6.35
N HIS A 28 -4.56 1.57 -7.20
CA HIS A 28 -4.76 0.14 -7.28
C HIS A 28 -3.61 -0.54 -6.55
N TRP A 29 -3.89 -1.10 -5.38
CA TRP A 29 -2.94 -1.97 -4.70
C TRP A 29 -2.95 -3.35 -5.34
N ILE A 30 -1.92 -3.64 -6.12
CA ILE A 30 -1.75 -4.91 -6.81
C ILE A 30 -1.05 -5.90 -5.88
N LYS A 31 -1.76 -6.98 -5.57
CA LYS A 31 -1.30 -8.10 -4.72
C LYS A 31 -0.57 -9.17 -5.54
N SER A 32 -0.96 -9.32 -6.81
CA SER A 32 -0.34 -10.23 -7.77
C SER A 32 -0.48 -9.72 -9.21
N ILE A 33 0.53 -10.00 -10.02
CA ILE A 33 0.54 -9.68 -11.45
C ILE A 33 1.17 -10.83 -12.24
N ALA A 34 0.61 -11.11 -13.41
CA ALA A 34 1.18 -12.00 -14.42
C ALA A 34 1.59 -11.16 -15.63
N ILE A 35 2.80 -11.37 -16.12
CA ILE A 35 3.41 -10.66 -17.24
C ILE A 35 3.94 -11.71 -18.21
N GLN A 36 3.33 -11.82 -19.39
CA GLN A 36 3.82 -12.77 -20.39
C GLN A 36 4.96 -12.17 -21.20
N LYS A 37 5.88 -13.03 -21.62
CA LYS A 37 7.04 -12.60 -22.41
C LYS A 37 6.62 -11.99 -23.75
N GLU A 38 5.57 -12.54 -24.36
CA GLU A 38 5.01 -12.05 -25.62
C GLU A 38 4.49 -10.61 -25.52
N ASP A 39 3.90 -10.23 -24.38
CA ASP A 39 3.30 -8.91 -24.17
C ASP A 39 4.34 -7.79 -23.94
N VAL A 40 5.54 -8.14 -23.46
CA VAL A 40 6.56 -7.15 -23.08
C VAL A 40 7.62 -6.90 -24.16
N GLY A 41 7.63 -7.66 -25.24
CA GLY A 41 8.61 -7.52 -26.32
C GLY A 41 10.07 -7.61 -25.81
N ARG A 42 10.94 -6.68 -26.23
CA ARG A 42 12.37 -6.64 -25.83
C ARG A 42 12.61 -5.91 -24.50
N TYR A 43 11.72 -6.05 -23.52
CA TYR A 43 11.87 -5.40 -22.22
C TYR A 43 13.10 -5.92 -21.44
N PRO A 44 14.05 -5.05 -21.04
CA PRO A 44 15.20 -5.46 -20.23
C PRO A 44 14.75 -5.99 -18.87
N GLY A 45 15.25 -7.17 -18.47
CA GLY A 45 14.95 -7.77 -17.17
C GLY A 45 13.74 -8.72 -17.14
N ILE A 46 12.94 -8.80 -18.20
CA ILE A 46 11.88 -9.81 -18.35
C ILE A 46 12.25 -10.75 -19.52
N THR A 47 12.94 -11.83 -19.18
CA THR A 47 13.45 -12.83 -20.15
C THR A 47 12.48 -13.97 -20.42
N GLY A 48 11.43 -14.11 -19.60
CA GLY A 48 10.39 -15.13 -19.75
C GLY A 48 9.08 -14.68 -19.11
N ASN A 49 8.13 -15.60 -18.97
CA ASN A 49 6.88 -15.34 -18.26
C ASN A 49 7.17 -15.11 -16.77
N VAL A 50 6.55 -14.08 -16.20
CA VAL A 50 6.76 -13.67 -14.81
C VAL A 50 5.40 -13.60 -14.12
N SER A 51 5.24 -14.36 -13.04
CA SER A 51 4.10 -14.25 -12.13
C SER A 51 4.62 -14.01 -10.72
N VAL A 52 4.23 -12.89 -10.12
CA VAL A 52 4.72 -12.49 -8.79
C VAL A 52 3.55 -12.06 -7.92
N GLY A 53 3.68 -12.32 -6.61
CA GLY A 53 2.68 -12.00 -5.61
C GLY A 53 1.70 -13.14 -5.34
N HIS A 54 0.90 -12.98 -4.30
CA HIS A 54 0.01 -14.01 -3.79
C HIS A 54 -1.42 -13.48 -3.70
N TYR A 55 -2.38 -14.31 -4.08
CA TYR A 55 -3.81 -14.07 -3.91
C TYR A 55 -4.48 -15.37 -3.47
N LYS A 56 -5.71 -15.28 -2.94
CA LYS A 56 -6.52 -16.46 -2.62
C LYS A 56 -7.23 -16.91 -3.89
N PRO A 57 -6.94 -18.11 -4.43
CA PRO A 57 -7.64 -18.60 -5.61
C PRO A 57 -9.13 -18.78 -5.31
N ILE A 58 -9.97 -18.50 -6.29
CA ILE A 58 -11.39 -18.79 -6.23
C ILE A 58 -11.70 -20.03 -7.05
N ASN A 59 -12.58 -20.89 -6.52
CA ASN A 59 -13.12 -22.03 -7.24
C ASN A 59 -14.51 -21.67 -7.76
N SER A 60 -14.55 -20.93 -8.87
CA SER A 60 -15.80 -20.52 -9.51
C SER A 60 -15.63 -20.41 -11.02
N PRO A 61 -16.59 -20.91 -11.82
CA PRO A 61 -16.59 -20.67 -13.26
C PRO A 61 -17.10 -19.28 -13.64
N ARG A 62 -17.61 -18.48 -12.69
CA ARG A 62 -18.26 -17.19 -12.96
C ARG A 62 -17.37 -15.97 -12.77
N TYR A 63 -16.31 -16.10 -11.98
CA TYR A 63 -15.56 -14.96 -11.46
C TYR A 63 -14.07 -15.16 -11.69
N VAL A 64 -13.31 -14.07 -11.65
CA VAL A 64 -11.84 -14.07 -11.72
C VAL A 64 -11.22 -13.87 -10.33
N ASN A 65 -9.96 -14.27 -10.17
CA ASN A 65 -9.23 -14.07 -8.93
C ASN A 65 -9.02 -12.56 -8.63
N ASP A 66 -9.27 -12.15 -7.39
CA ASP A 66 -9.03 -10.77 -6.94
C ASP A 66 -7.54 -10.53 -6.67
N CYS A 67 -6.85 -10.02 -7.69
CA CYS A 67 -5.43 -9.72 -7.63
C CYS A 67 -5.12 -8.29 -7.16
N HIS A 68 -6.12 -7.46 -6.88
CA HIS A 68 -5.92 -6.09 -6.40
C HIS A 68 -6.99 -5.63 -5.42
N GLU A 69 -6.73 -4.50 -4.76
CA GLU A 69 -7.71 -3.74 -3.98
C GLU A 69 -7.59 -2.25 -4.30
N TYR A 70 -8.64 -1.48 -3.98
CA TYR A 70 -8.62 -0.03 -4.11
C TYR A 70 -8.04 0.61 -2.84
N ILE A 71 -7.22 1.63 -3.04
CA ILE A 71 -6.89 2.64 -2.05
C ILE A 71 -7.47 3.95 -2.57
N PHE A 72 -8.58 4.38 -1.99
CA PHE A 72 -9.19 5.66 -2.31
C PHE A 72 -8.51 6.77 -1.52
N HIS A 73 -7.79 7.64 -2.22
CA HIS A 73 -7.18 8.82 -1.63
C HIS A 73 -8.18 9.98 -1.67
N LEU A 74 -8.83 10.20 -0.54
CA LEU A 74 -9.83 11.22 -0.30
C LEU A 74 -9.20 12.40 0.45
N THR A 75 -9.54 13.62 0.06
CA THR A 75 -9.08 14.84 0.74
C THR A 75 -10.25 15.80 0.95
N LYS A 76 -10.08 16.82 1.79
CA LYS A 76 -11.18 17.76 2.08
C LYS A 76 -11.58 18.62 0.88
N THR A 77 -10.65 18.87 -0.04
CA THR A 77 -10.80 19.88 -1.09
C THR A 77 -10.38 19.39 -2.48
N GLY A 78 -9.83 18.18 -2.59
CA GLY A 78 -9.37 17.62 -3.87
C GLY A 78 -8.08 18.22 -4.43
N ASN A 79 -7.43 19.14 -3.71
CA ASN A 79 -6.25 19.87 -4.16
C ASN A 79 -5.05 19.80 -3.20
N VAL A 80 -4.99 18.77 -2.35
CA VAL A 80 -3.87 18.58 -1.41
C VAL A 80 -2.58 18.27 -2.18
N PRO A 81 -1.49 19.06 -2.02
CA PRO A 81 -0.22 18.78 -2.67
C PRO A 81 0.36 17.42 -2.25
N LEU A 82 1.02 16.71 -3.16
CA LEU A 82 1.65 15.41 -2.89
C LEU A 82 3.15 15.45 -3.17
N ASP A 83 3.92 14.78 -2.32
CA ASP A 83 5.31 14.44 -2.62
C ASP A 83 5.33 13.17 -3.49
N ARG A 84 5.18 13.37 -4.79
CA ARG A 84 5.08 12.27 -5.77
C ARG A 84 6.38 11.48 -5.94
N LEU A 85 7.51 12.02 -5.50
CA LEU A 85 8.83 11.39 -5.62
C LEU A 85 9.21 10.60 -4.37
N ALA A 86 8.64 10.90 -3.19
CA ALA A 86 8.87 10.14 -1.95
C ALA A 86 8.50 8.65 -2.03
N VAL A 87 7.62 8.27 -2.97
CA VAL A 87 7.30 6.88 -3.31
C VAL A 87 7.65 6.53 -4.75
N GLY A 88 8.52 7.33 -5.36
CA GLY A 88 8.94 7.21 -6.74
C GLY A 88 9.61 5.88 -7.07
N VAL A 89 9.91 5.73 -8.35
CA VAL A 89 10.69 4.61 -8.90
C VAL A 89 11.71 5.17 -9.87
N GLU A 90 12.78 4.43 -10.11
CA GLU A 90 13.77 4.83 -11.10
C GLU A 90 13.20 4.90 -12.53
N TYR A 91 13.86 5.66 -13.40
CA TYR A 91 13.58 5.55 -14.82
C TYR A 91 14.17 4.25 -15.35
N GLN A 92 13.35 3.49 -16.10
CA GLN A 92 13.84 2.28 -16.75
C GLN A 92 14.79 2.62 -17.89
N ASP A 93 14.38 3.55 -18.76
CA ASP A 93 15.23 4.10 -19.81
C ASP A 93 15.92 5.36 -19.27
N LYS A 94 17.23 5.24 -19.02
CA LYS A 94 18.04 6.31 -18.43
C LYS A 94 18.15 7.54 -19.35
N SER A 95 17.87 7.42 -20.65
CA SER A 95 17.80 8.58 -21.55
C SER A 95 16.64 9.52 -21.21
N ASN A 96 15.60 9.03 -20.52
CA ASN A 96 14.46 9.85 -20.10
C ASN A 96 14.80 10.78 -18.92
N VAL A 97 15.86 10.50 -18.16
CA VAL A 97 16.33 11.35 -17.05
C VAL A 97 16.69 12.75 -17.57
N ALA A 98 17.42 12.80 -18.70
CA ALA A 98 17.82 14.05 -19.35
C ALA A 98 16.65 14.76 -20.05
N ARG A 99 15.70 14.01 -20.61
CA ARG A 99 14.60 14.56 -21.43
C ARG A 99 13.49 15.26 -20.64
N TRP A 100 13.14 14.75 -19.46
CA TRP A 100 11.87 15.12 -18.82
C TRP A 100 11.98 16.09 -17.63
N ASN A 101 13.16 16.61 -17.28
CA ASN A 101 13.24 17.70 -16.29
C ASN A 101 14.60 18.40 -16.15
N GLY A 102 15.63 18.09 -16.96
CA GLY A 102 17.01 18.43 -16.58
C GLY A 102 17.37 17.91 -15.17
N ALA A 103 16.73 16.79 -14.77
CA ALA A 103 16.65 16.35 -13.39
C ALA A 103 18.01 15.85 -12.87
N LYS A 104 18.37 16.29 -11.67
CA LYS A 104 19.57 15.87 -10.95
C LYS A 104 19.50 14.42 -10.43
N GLU A 105 18.32 13.78 -10.49
CA GLU A 105 18.04 12.50 -9.84
C GLU A 105 17.25 11.55 -10.75
N ASP A 106 17.61 10.26 -10.72
CA ASP A 106 17.01 9.18 -11.50
C ASP A 106 15.75 8.62 -10.80
N VAL A 107 14.75 9.49 -10.58
CA VAL A 107 13.49 9.13 -9.93
C VAL A 107 12.32 9.77 -10.65
N ARG A 108 11.26 8.98 -10.90
CA ARG A 108 9.98 9.42 -11.42
C ARG A 108 8.84 9.09 -10.47
N CYS A 109 7.71 9.77 -10.68
CA CYS A 109 6.44 9.36 -10.08
C CYS A 109 6.15 7.89 -10.40
N ARG A 110 5.83 7.10 -9.38
CA ARG A 110 5.46 5.68 -9.51
C ARG A 110 4.19 5.47 -10.31
N GLY A 111 3.24 6.42 -10.21
CA GLY A 111 1.88 6.26 -10.70
C GLY A 111 0.96 5.61 -9.65
N ASN A 112 -0.25 5.26 -10.07
CA ASN A 112 -1.33 4.80 -9.19
C ASN A 112 -1.51 3.26 -9.16
N THR A 113 -0.58 2.50 -9.74
CA THR A 113 -0.58 1.03 -9.68
C THR A 113 0.55 0.58 -8.75
N TRP A 114 0.20 0.15 -7.54
CA TRP A 114 1.16 -0.16 -6.49
C TRP A 114 1.28 -1.66 -6.32
N PHE A 115 2.31 -2.25 -6.94
CA PHE A 115 2.65 -3.63 -6.69
C PHE A 115 3.36 -3.78 -5.34
N VAL A 116 2.62 -4.27 -4.35
CA VAL A 116 3.11 -4.50 -2.99
C VAL A 116 2.60 -5.88 -2.55
N PRO A 117 3.35 -6.96 -2.86
CA PRO A 117 2.90 -8.29 -2.51
C PRO A 117 3.00 -8.50 -1.01
N TYR A 118 2.12 -9.36 -0.53
CA TYR A 118 2.25 -10.00 0.76
C TYR A 118 3.60 -10.72 0.91
N ARG A 119 4.29 -10.55 2.05
CA ARG A 119 5.48 -11.35 2.38
C ARG A 119 5.11 -12.84 2.33
N THR A 120 5.98 -13.68 1.77
CA THR A 120 5.79 -15.13 1.84
C THR A 120 5.86 -15.54 3.31
N ILE A 121 4.82 -16.22 3.78
CA ILE A 121 4.71 -16.69 5.16
C ILE A 121 4.75 -18.21 5.18
N GLN A 122 5.42 -18.77 6.19
CA GLN A 122 5.54 -20.22 6.39
C GLN A 122 4.38 -20.79 7.22
N SER A 123 3.73 -19.96 8.03
CA SER A 123 2.57 -20.34 8.85
C SER A 123 1.59 -19.19 8.95
N ARG A 124 0.37 -19.39 8.44
CA ARG A 124 -0.69 -18.37 8.47
C ARG A 124 -1.10 -18.02 9.88
N ASP A 125 -1.36 -19.00 10.73
CA ASP A 125 -1.91 -18.72 12.07
C ASP A 125 -0.87 -18.03 12.98
N LYS A 126 0.44 -18.23 12.74
CA LYS A 126 1.52 -17.53 13.45
C LYS A 126 1.88 -16.17 12.85
N GLN A 127 1.77 -16.00 11.53
CA GLN A 127 2.33 -14.83 10.83
C GLN A 127 1.24 -13.91 10.24
N ARG A 128 -0.02 -14.34 10.24
CA ARG A 128 -1.24 -13.62 9.85
C ARG A 128 -2.46 -14.16 10.62
N PRO A 129 -2.51 -14.00 11.96
CA PRO A 129 -3.67 -14.40 12.74
C PRO A 129 -4.93 -13.59 12.36
N HIS A 130 -4.74 -12.36 11.86
CA HIS A 130 -5.82 -11.53 11.37
C HIS A 130 -6.14 -11.82 9.88
N PRO A 131 -7.43 -12.03 9.53
CA PRO A 131 -7.84 -12.49 8.21
C PRO A 131 -7.66 -11.44 7.09
N ALA A 132 -7.60 -10.16 7.45
CA ALA A 132 -7.54 -9.03 6.51
C ALA A 132 -6.39 -8.05 6.83
N THR A 133 -5.15 -8.55 6.89
CA THR A 133 -3.96 -7.71 7.08
C THR A 133 -3.51 -7.08 5.77
N PHE A 134 -2.89 -5.90 5.82
CA PHE A 134 -2.16 -5.32 4.70
C PHE A 134 -0.68 -5.15 5.05
N PRO A 135 0.25 -5.16 4.08
CA PRO A 135 1.67 -4.94 4.35
C PRO A 135 1.91 -3.52 4.91
N VAL A 136 2.79 -3.39 5.92
CA VAL A 136 3.26 -2.10 6.50
C VAL A 136 3.71 -1.11 5.42
N LYS A 137 4.25 -1.61 4.30
CA LYS A 137 4.66 -0.79 3.16
C LYS A 137 3.52 0.06 2.57
N ILE A 138 2.26 -0.37 2.68
CA ILE A 138 1.11 0.38 2.16
C ILE A 138 0.89 1.68 2.95
N PRO A 139 0.63 1.68 4.28
CA PRO A 139 0.47 2.91 5.04
C PRO A 139 1.76 3.76 5.02
N GLU A 140 2.93 3.12 5.02
CA GLU A 140 4.21 3.81 4.87
C GLU A 140 4.29 4.62 3.56
N MET A 141 3.88 4.03 2.43
CA MET A 141 3.80 4.73 1.13
C MET A 141 2.75 5.84 1.14
N CYS A 142 1.59 5.63 1.78
CA CYS A 142 0.55 6.66 1.90
C CYS A 142 1.06 7.91 2.66
N VAL A 143 1.75 7.70 3.78
CA VAL A 143 2.31 8.79 4.61
C VAL A 143 3.42 9.52 3.86
N ARG A 144 4.35 8.80 3.22
CA ARG A 144 5.40 9.43 2.39
C ARG A 144 4.83 10.25 1.24
N LEU A 145 3.81 9.74 0.55
CA LEU A 145 3.15 10.47 -0.55
C LEU A 145 2.52 11.80 -0.09
N HIS A 146 2.04 11.86 1.15
CA HIS A 146 1.52 13.10 1.75
C HIS A 146 2.61 14.09 2.19
N GLY A 147 3.88 13.69 2.19
CA GLY A 147 5.02 14.48 2.66
C GLY A 147 5.23 14.36 4.17
N LEU A 148 6.42 13.92 4.58
CA LEU A 148 6.76 13.72 6.00
C LEU A 148 6.86 15.04 6.77
N ASP A 149 7.28 16.12 6.10
CA ASP A 149 7.34 17.47 6.64
C ASP A 149 5.96 18.04 6.99
N ARG A 150 4.92 17.61 6.26
CA ARG A 150 3.53 18.06 6.45
C ARG A 150 2.71 17.12 7.30
N THR A 151 3.10 15.85 7.41
CA THR A 151 2.34 14.84 8.15
C THR A 151 2.75 14.81 9.61
N ARG A 152 2.06 15.60 10.44
CA ARG A 152 2.35 15.69 11.88
C ARG A 152 1.86 14.50 12.68
N ARG A 153 0.69 13.96 12.32
CA ARG A 153 0.03 12.86 13.02
C ARG A 153 -0.85 12.07 12.09
N VAL A 154 -0.84 10.75 12.23
CA VAL A 154 -1.70 9.81 11.50
C VAL A 154 -2.72 9.21 12.46
N ALA A 155 -3.94 9.02 11.97
CA ALA A 155 -4.99 8.32 12.71
C ALA A 155 -5.47 7.10 11.92
N ASP A 156 -5.64 5.97 12.60
CA ASP A 156 -6.27 4.77 12.04
C ASP A 156 -7.42 4.29 12.94
N PRO A 157 -8.69 4.50 12.54
CA PRO A 157 -9.84 4.09 13.34
C PRO A 157 -10.12 2.58 13.29
N PHE A 158 -9.42 1.82 12.44
CA PHE A 158 -9.58 0.38 12.27
C PHE A 158 -8.19 -0.28 12.25
N LEU A 159 -7.46 -0.12 13.35
CA LEU A 159 -6.04 -0.43 13.44
C LEU A 159 -5.70 -1.89 13.12
N GLY A 160 -6.62 -2.83 13.42
CA GLY A 160 -6.37 -4.26 13.32
C GLY A 160 -5.15 -4.63 14.14
N ILE A 161 -4.17 -5.28 13.50
CA ILE A 161 -2.92 -5.72 14.15
C ILE A 161 -1.78 -4.70 14.05
N GLY A 162 -2.06 -3.41 13.83
CA GLY A 162 -1.06 -2.36 14.04
C GLY A 162 -0.19 -1.98 12.83
N SER A 163 -0.49 -2.43 11.61
CA SER A 163 0.39 -2.15 10.45
C SER A 163 0.58 -0.65 10.15
N SER A 164 -0.47 0.16 10.34
CA SER A 164 -0.38 1.63 10.21
C SER A 164 0.48 2.27 11.31
N ALA A 165 0.35 1.80 12.55
CA ALA A 165 1.16 2.27 13.68
C ALA A 165 2.64 1.96 13.47
N VAL A 166 2.97 0.74 13.04
CA VAL A 166 4.34 0.32 12.74
C VAL A 166 4.97 1.21 11.67
N ALA A 167 4.24 1.51 10.59
CA ALA A 167 4.72 2.42 9.56
C ALA A 167 5.01 3.82 10.12
N CYS A 168 4.13 4.35 10.98
CA CYS A 168 4.34 5.65 11.61
C CYS A 168 5.56 5.66 12.54
N VAL A 169 5.76 4.60 13.33
CA VAL A 169 6.96 4.42 14.16
C VAL A 169 8.21 4.44 13.30
N GLN A 170 8.26 3.65 12.22
CA GLN A 170 9.41 3.60 11.31
C GLN A 170 9.71 4.95 10.65
N LEU A 171 8.67 5.73 10.35
CA LEU A 171 8.78 7.06 9.75
C LEU A 171 9.04 8.18 10.77
N GLY A 172 8.97 7.89 12.08
CA GLY A 172 9.06 8.92 13.13
C GLY A 172 7.88 9.89 13.13
N VAL A 173 6.68 9.42 12.76
CA VAL A 173 5.44 10.20 12.70
C VAL A 173 4.53 9.81 13.87
N ASP A 174 3.92 10.81 14.53
CA ASP A 174 2.96 10.54 15.61
C ASP A 174 1.76 9.75 15.10
N PHE A 175 1.22 8.90 15.96
CA PHE A 175 0.12 8.01 15.59
C PHE A 175 -0.96 7.93 16.69
N VAL A 176 -2.22 7.77 16.28
CA VAL A 176 -3.34 7.41 17.14
C VAL A 176 -4.15 6.31 16.45
N GLY A 177 -4.39 5.20 17.14
CA GLY A 177 -5.13 4.07 16.58
C GLY A 177 -6.24 3.60 17.49
N PHE A 178 -7.30 3.08 16.90
CA PHE A 178 -8.44 2.49 17.59
C PHE A 178 -8.66 1.08 17.07
N GLU A 179 -8.90 0.14 17.98
CA GLU A 179 -9.32 -1.22 17.66
C GLU A 179 -10.34 -1.67 18.72
N SER A 180 -11.44 -2.26 18.25
CA SER A 180 -12.51 -2.73 19.12
C SER A 180 -12.31 -4.18 19.58
N ASP A 181 -11.60 -4.97 18.78
CA ASP A 181 -11.29 -6.36 19.10
C ASP A 181 -10.07 -6.45 20.03
N VAL A 182 -10.24 -7.06 21.20
CA VAL A 182 -9.23 -7.11 22.26
C VAL A 182 -8.00 -7.92 21.84
N ASP A 183 -8.17 -8.98 21.05
CA ASP A 183 -7.07 -9.82 20.60
C ASP A 183 -6.25 -9.09 19.53
N TYR A 184 -6.91 -8.41 18.60
CA TYR A 184 -6.25 -7.59 17.59
C TYR A 184 -5.51 -6.41 18.20
N TRP A 185 -6.14 -5.73 19.16
CA TRP A 185 -5.51 -4.66 19.93
C TRP A 185 -4.25 -5.15 20.65
N SER A 186 -4.33 -6.28 21.36
CA SER A 186 -3.20 -6.85 22.08
C SER A 186 -2.04 -7.20 21.13
N GLN A 187 -2.36 -7.77 19.97
CA GLN A 187 -1.36 -8.05 18.93
C GLN A 187 -0.75 -6.77 18.36
N ALA A 188 -1.56 -5.72 18.15
CA ALA A 188 -1.07 -4.43 17.67
C ALA A 188 -0.08 -3.80 18.66
N CYS A 189 -0.37 -3.83 19.97
CA CYS A 189 0.55 -3.36 21.00
C CYS A 189 1.91 -4.06 20.93
N VAL A 190 1.92 -5.40 20.86
CA VAL A 190 3.16 -6.19 20.75
C VAL A 190 3.96 -5.75 19.52
N THR A 191 3.33 -5.67 18.34
CA THR A 191 4.03 -5.31 17.11
C THR A 191 4.55 -3.86 17.12
N VAL A 192 3.83 -2.95 17.78
CA VAL A 192 4.27 -1.55 17.95
C VAL A 192 5.45 -1.46 18.91
N ASP A 193 5.43 -2.16 20.04
CA ASP A 193 6.53 -2.20 21.01
C ASP A 193 7.81 -2.76 20.37
N GLU A 194 7.69 -3.83 19.59
CA GLU A 194 8.80 -4.39 18.81
C GLU A 194 9.38 -3.36 17.82
N ALA A 195 8.52 -2.62 17.12
CA ALA A 195 8.94 -1.59 16.18
C ALA A 195 9.65 -0.41 16.89
N LEU A 196 9.16 0.02 18.06
CA LEU A 196 9.77 1.07 18.87
C LEU A 196 11.14 0.65 19.39
N ALA A 197 11.26 -0.60 19.87
CA ALA A 197 12.53 -1.16 20.32
C ALA A 197 13.55 -1.25 19.18
N ALA A 198 13.13 -1.65 17.98
CA ALA A 198 14.00 -1.72 16.80
C ALA A 198 14.51 -0.32 16.39
N ARG A 199 13.63 0.68 16.31
CA ARG A 199 14.01 2.04 15.93
C ARG A 199 14.98 2.70 16.92
N THR A 200 14.79 2.46 18.22
CA THR A 200 15.70 2.98 19.25
C THR A 200 17.13 2.49 19.04
N LYS A 201 17.30 1.20 18.69
CA LYS A 201 18.61 0.60 18.40
C LYS A 201 19.28 1.19 17.15
N GLU A 202 18.52 1.61 16.15
CA GLU A 202 19.06 2.24 14.94
C GLU A 202 19.47 3.71 15.16
N THR A 203 18.94 4.35 16.21
CA THR A 203 19.19 5.76 16.53
C THR A 203 20.29 5.94 17.59
N THR A 204 20.77 4.85 18.20
CA THR A 204 21.84 4.83 19.21
C THR A 204 23.16 4.42 18.56
#